data_AF-A0AAE2ZSQ8-F1
#
_entry.id   AF-A0AAE2ZSQ8-F1
#
_cell.length_a   1.000
_cell.length_b   1.000
_cell.length_c   1.000
_cell.angle_alpha   90.00
_cell.angle_beta   90.00
_cell.angle_gamma   90.00
#
_symmetry.space_group_name_H-M   'P 1'
#
loop_
_entity.id
_entity.type
_entity.pdbx_description
1 polymer ?
#
loop_
_entity_poly.entity_id
_entity_poly.type
_entity_poly.pdbx_seq_one_letter_code
_entity_poly.pdbx_strand_id
1 'polypeptide(L)'
;MPADPSCVMRILLINLDRSPDRLTWMQKEMDERGLTFDRISAVDFQSLSQEEISRHQIDREIIMTISPGDVACFLSHRKCWNDMIEHGDDYVCILEDDIYLSRDAAQYVSSADWIPDGVDIVKLETFRDKVGYLAKDPIEVGDRILAPLLGRHIGAGGYIISRDCAERLLKTTEDFHDPVDEMMFNPKLGLFQTLDILQMVPAICIQTMHYYAEASDPLPGSTIHTVRLEMLKPRQGWKKFKREVTRPFINFGEWLRMTYVRLTTPSVWGEIPFRE
;
A
#
# COMPACT_ATOMS: atom_id res chain seq x y z
N MET A 1 11.87 -29.35 -2.99
CA MET A 1 12.43 -29.12 -4.34
C MET A 1 12.77 -27.64 -4.42
N PRO A 2 13.92 -27.22 -4.97
CA PRO A 2 14.11 -25.80 -5.25
C PRO A 2 13.02 -25.35 -6.23
N ALA A 3 12.41 -24.19 -5.97
CA ALA A 3 11.41 -23.60 -6.84
C ALA A 3 11.99 -23.44 -8.26
N ASP A 4 11.16 -23.67 -9.28
CA ASP A 4 11.51 -23.42 -10.67
C ASP A 4 11.89 -21.93 -10.83
N PRO A 5 13.11 -21.58 -11.28
CA PRO A 5 13.52 -20.19 -11.44
C PRO A 5 12.66 -19.38 -12.43
N SER A 6 11.77 -20.01 -13.20
CA SER A 6 10.77 -19.31 -14.02
C SER A 6 9.48 -18.93 -13.27
N CYS A 7 9.38 -19.14 -11.95
CA CYS A 7 8.18 -18.91 -11.16
C CYS A 7 8.41 -17.90 -10.00
N VAL A 8 9.33 -16.96 -10.18
CA VAL A 8 9.56 -15.88 -9.20
C VAL A 8 8.65 -14.70 -9.57
N MET A 9 7.80 -14.29 -8.63
CA MET A 9 6.96 -13.11 -8.77
C MET A 9 7.83 -11.84 -8.80
N ARG A 10 7.61 -10.97 -9.79
CA ARG A 10 8.34 -9.69 -9.87
C ARG A 10 7.94 -8.76 -8.73
N ILE A 11 8.93 -8.00 -8.25
CA ILE A 11 8.74 -6.93 -7.28
C ILE A 11 9.04 -5.60 -7.96
N LEU A 12 8.06 -4.72 -8.03
CA LEU A 12 8.18 -3.36 -8.55
C LEU A 12 8.36 -2.39 -7.39
N LEU A 13 9.48 -1.65 -7.39
CA LEU A 13 9.75 -0.63 -6.38
C LEU A 13 9.52 0.78 -6.97
N ILE A 14 8.53 1.49 -6.43
CA ILE A 14 8.23 2.88 -6.77
C ILE A 14 9.20 3.80 -6.01
N ASN A 15 10.08 4.49 -6.75
CA ASN A 15 11.04 5.44 -6.17
C ASN A 15 11.21 6.68 -7.06
N LEU A 16 11.26 7.86 -6.44
CA LEU A 16 11.51 9.13 -7.15
C LEU A 16 12.98 9.24 -7.57
N ASP A 17 13.25 9.73 -8.78
CA ASP A 17 14.61 9.96 -9.29
C ASP A 17 15.44 10.91 -8.41
N ARG A 18 14.79 11.90 -7.80
CA ARG A 18 15.43 12.81 -6.84
C ARG A 18 15.58 12.24 -5.43
N SER A 19 15.35 10.95 -5.21
CA SER A 19 15.44 10.29 -3.90
C SER A 19 16.39 9.08 -3.93
N PRO A 20 17.67 9.26 -4.31
CA PRO A 20 18.65 8.18 -4.38
C PRO A 20 18.96 7.57 -3.00
N ASP A 21 18.85 8.34 -1.91
CA ASP A 21 19.08 7.84 -0.55
C ASP A 21 18.00 6.83 -0.13
N ARG A 22 16.73 7.06 -0.49
CA ARG A 22 15.65 6.08 -0.27
C ARG A 22 15.85 4.82 -1.09
N LEU A 23 16.26 4.96 -2.36
CA LEU A 23 16.58 3.81 -3.21
C LEU A 23 17.72 2.97 -2.63
N THR A 24 18.80 3.61 -2.18
CA THR A 24 19.96 2.93 -1.59
C THR A 24 19.58 2.15 -0.34
N TRP A 25 18.69 2.70 0.46
CA TRP A 25 18.19 2.02 1.65
C TRP A 25 17.27 0.85 1.32
N MET A 26 16.32 1.02 0.40
CA MET A 26 15.48 -0.10 -0.06
C MET A 26 16.34 -1.20 -0.68
N GLN A 27 17.38 -0.85 -1.44
CA GLN A 27 18.33 -1.84 -1.95
C GLN A 27 18.94 -2.67 -0.82
N LYS A 28 19.39 -2.01 0.24
CA LYS A 28 19.93 -2.70 1.41
C LYS A 28 18.87 -3.60 2.10
N GLU A 29 17.66 -3.09 2.33
CA GLU A 29 16.58 -3.88 2.95
C GLU A 29 16.23 -5.12 2.11
N MET A 30 16.23 -4.99 0.79
CA MET A 30 15.95 -6.09 -0.14
C MET A 30 17.11 -7.09 -0.19
N ASP A 31 18.36 -6.62 -0.28
CA ASP A 31 19.57 -7.44 -0.29
C ASP A 31 19.70 -8.29 0.99
N GLU A 32 19.41 -7.71 2.16
CA GLU A 32 19.41 -8.42 3.45
C GLU A 32 18.43 -9.60 3.50
N ARG A 33 17.41 -9.58 2.64
CA ARG A 33 16.38 -10.62 2.50
C ARG A 33 16.57 -11.48 1.25
N GLY A 34 17.64 -11.26 0.48
CA GLY A 34 17.92 -11.97 -0.77
C GLY A 34 16.91 -11.67 -1.88
N LEU A 35 16.28 -10.49 -1.85
CA LEU A 35 15.27 -10.06 -2.81
C LEU A 35 15.87 -9.14 -3.87
N THR A 36 15.40 -9.29 -5.10
CA THR A 36 15.65 -8.35 -6.20
C THR A 36 14.36 -7.64 -6.58
N PHE A 37 14.47 -6.44 -7.13
CA PHE A 37 13.32 -5.67 -7.60
C PHE A 37 13.64 -4.93 -8.89
N ASP A 38 12.59 -4.64 -9.65
CA ASP A 38 12.64 -3.71 -10.77
C ASP A 38 12.20 -2.34 -10.29
N ARG A 39 13.05 -1.33 -10.51
CA ARG A 39 12.74 0.04 -10.11
C ARG A 39 11.81 0.69 -11.12
N ILE A 40 10.66 1.15 -10.66
CA ILE A 40 9.78 2.04 -11.40
C ILE A 40 10.09 3.47 -10.99
N SER A 41 10.62 4.27 -11.92
CA SER A 41 10.80 5.71 -11.68
C SER A 41 9.43 6.34 -11.44
N ALA A 42 9.23 6.82 -10.21
CA ALA A 42 7.98 7.43 -9.77
C ALA A 42 7.77 8.77 -10.49
N VAL A 43 6.52 9.08 -10.78
CA VAL A 43 6.13 10.39 -11.29
C VAL A 43 6.39 11.41 -10.18
N ASP A 44 7.16 12.45 -10.50
CA ASP A 44 7.35 13.59 -9.60
C ASP A 44 6.23 14.59 -9.81
N PHE A 45 5.59 15.05 -8.74
CA PHE A 45 4.58 16.10 -8.86
C PHE A 45 5.17 17.40 -9.44
N GLN A 46 6.48 17.60 -9.29
CA GLN A 46 7.19 18.76 -9.84
C GLN A 46 7.32 18.73 -11.37
N SER A 47 7.20 17.54 -11.99
CA SER A 47 7.25 17.40 -13.45
C SER A 47 5.87 17.48 -14.11
N LEU A 48 4.78 17.46 -13.33
CA LEU A 48 3.43 17.53 -13.87
C LEU A 48 3.03 18.98 -14.18
N SER A 49 2.36 19.17 -15.31
CA SER A 49 1.73 20.44 -15.66
C SER A 49 0.49 20.68 -14.78
N GLN A 50 0.07 21.94 -14.68
CA GLN A 50 -1.13 22.29 -13.93
C GLN A 50 -2.39 21.69 -14.56
N GLU A 51 -2.42 21.50 -15.88
CA GLU A 51 -3.49 20.84 -16.63
C GLU A 51 -3.56 19.34 -16.32
N GLU A 52 -2.42 18.66 -16.23
CA GLU A 52 -2.36 17.24 -15.84
C GLU A 52 -2.88 17.05 -14.41
N ILE A 53 -2.53 17.96 -13.49
CA ILE A 53 -3.04 17.94 -12.12
C ILE A 53 -4.54 18.24 -12.08
N SER A 54 -4.98 19.29 -12.77
CA SER A 54 -6.37 19.78 -12.68
C SER A 54 -7.37 18.83 -13.32
N ARG A 55 -6.96 18.03 -14.31
CA ARG A 55 -7.77 16.94 -14.88
C ARG A 55 -8.33 16.00 -13.82
N HIS A 56 -7.56 15.77 -12.77
CA HIS A 56 -7.91 14.85 -11.69
C HIS A 56 -8.48 15.56 -10.46
N GLN A 57 -8.42 16.88 -10.40
CA GLN A 57 -8.97 17.68 -9.32
C GLN A 57 -10.40 18.11 -9.65
N ILE A 58 -11.39 17.48 -9.02
CA ILE A 58 -12.73 18.05 -8.96
C ILE A 58 -12.82 18.96 -7.74
N ASP A 59 -13.27 20.19 -7.95
CA ASP A 59 -13.70 21.07 -6.88
C ASP A 59 -15.03 20.56 -6.32
N ARG A 60 -14.94 19.72 -5.29
CA ARG A 60 -16.10 19.31 -4.51
C ARG A 60 -16.12 20.23 -3.29
N GLU A 61 -17.03 21.21 -3.27
CA GLU A 61 -17.19 22.18 -2.16
C GLU A 61 -17.31 21.53 -0.76
N ILE A 62 -17.55 20.21 -0.69
CA ILE A 62 -17.77 19.40 0.52
C ILE A 62 -16.67 18.33 0.75
N ILE A 63 -15.87 17.95 -0.26
CA ILE A 63 -14.89 16.85 -0.17
C ILE A 63 -13.49 17.34 -0.57
N MET A 64 -12.48 17.02 0.24
CA MET A 64 -11.09 17.45 0.04
C MET A 64 -10.56 17.06 -1.34
N THR A 65 -10.13 18.06 -2.13
CA THR A 65 -9.45 17.89 -3.42
C THR A 65 -8.16 17.08 -3.28
N ILE A 66 -7.95 16.12 -4.19
CA ILE A 66 -6.71 15.35 -4.31
C ILE A 66 -5.49 16.29 -4.48
N SER A 67 -4.40 16.04 -3.75
CA SER A 67 -3.21 16.90 -3.85
C SER A 67 -2.38 16.55 -5.11
N PRO A 68 -1.52 17.47 -5.61
CA PRO A 68 -0.60 17.15 -6.70
C PRO A 68 0.30 15.94 -6.41
N GLY A 69 0.71 15.78 -5.15
CA GLY A 69 1.49 14.62 -4.71
C GLY A 69 0.69 13.32 -4.76
N ASP A 70 -0.61 13.35 -4.43
CA ASP A 70 -1.49 12.19 -4.57
C ASP A 70 -1.74 11.85 -6.04
N VAL A 71 -1.87 12.85 -6.93
CA VAL A 71 -1.96 12.64 -8.39
C VAL A 71 -0.70 11.95 -8.90
N ALA A 72 0.48 12.47 -8.56
CA ALA A 72 1.75 11.88 -8.96
C ALA A 72 1.95 10.46 -8.39
N CYS A 73 1.54 10.22 -7.14
CA CYS A 73 1.53 8.90 -6.54
C CYS A 73 0.63 7.94 -7.33
N PHE A 74 -0.62 8.33 -7.59
CA PHE A 74 -1.58 7.52 -8.36
C PHE A 74 -1.02 7.15 -9.75
N LEU A 75 -0.46 8.13 -10.47
CA LEU A 75 0.16 7.89 -11.77
C LEU A 75 1.35 6.92 -11.68
N SER A 76 2.11 6.93 -10.59
CA SER A 76 3.20 5.98 -10.36
C SER A 76 2.70 4.53 -10.17
N HIS A 77 1.58 4.34 -9.47
CA HIS A 77 0.95 3.01 -9.38
C HIS A 77 0.38 2.56 -10.73
N ARG A 78 -0.25 3.47 -11.50
CA ARG A 78 -0.68 3.18 -12.88
C ARG A 78 0.48 2.75 -13.78
N LYS A 79 1.69 3.33 -13.62
CA LYS A 79 2.89 2.86 -14.33
C LYS A 79 3.23 1.40 -13.98
N CYS A 80 3.12 1.01 -12.71
CA CYS A 80 3.33 -0.38 -12.29
C CYS A 80 2.30 -1.33 -12.89
N TRP A 81 1.02 -0.93 -12.91
CA TRP A 81 -0.06 -1.73 -13.52
C TRP A 81 0.15 -1.93 -15.03
N ASN A 82 0.58 -0.89 -15.74
CA ASN A 82 0.92 -1.01 -17.16
C ASN A 82 2.15 -1.90 -17.37
N ASP A 83 3.21 -1.72 -16.57
CA ASP A 83 4.44 -2.52 -16.66
C ASP A 83 4.14 -4.02 -16.50
N MET A 84 3.35 -4.38 -15.49
CA MET A 84 2.87 -5.74 -15.24
C MET A 84 2.17 -6.35 -16.47
N ILE A 85 1.29 -5.58 -17.13
CA ILE A 85 0.55 -6.05 -18.31
C ILE A 85 1.47 -6.22 -19.51
N GLU A 86 2.37 -5.26 -19.75
CA GLU A 86 3.34 -5.30 -20.85
C GLU A 86 4.28 -6.51 -20.75
N HIS A 87 4.65 -6.91 -19.54
CA HIS A 87 5.51 -8.06 -19.29
C HIS A 87 4.74 -9.39 -19.20
N GLY A 88 3.41 -9.35 -19.17
CA GLY A 88 2.60 -10.55 -19.05
C GLY A 88 2.81 -11.26 -17.71
N ASP A 89 2.90 -10.51 -16.60
CA ASP A 89 2.98 -11.07 -15.25
C ASP A 89 1.56 -11.40 -14.74
N ASP A 90 1.36 -12.55 -14.12
CA ASP A 90 0.03 -12.92 -13.55
C ASP A 90 -0.22 -12.19 -12.23
N TYR A 91 0.82 -12.08 -11.40
CA TYR A 91 0.86 -11.32 -10.15
C TYR A 91 2.17 -10.53 -10.05
N VAL A 92 2.09 -9.36 -9.41
CA VAL A 92 3.27 -8.52 -9.10
C VAL A 92 3.14 -7.98 -7.69
N CYS A 93 4.25 -7.95 -6.95
CA CYS A 93 4.36 -7.23 -5.69
C CYS A 93 4.78 -5.78 -5.97
N ILE A 94 3.97 -4.80 -5.58
CA ILE A 94 4.28 -3.37 -5.70
C ILE A 94 4.63 -2.83 -4.32
N LEU A 95 5.81 -2.21 -4.21
CA LEU A 95 6.31 -1.59 -2.99
C LEU A 95 6.62 -0.10 -3.24
N GLU A 96 6.36 0.74 -2.23
CA GLU A 96 6.92 2.10 -2.15
C GLU A 96 8.27 2.06 -1.44
N ASP A 97 9.06 3.13 -1.57
CA ASP A 97 10.43 3.21 -1.05
C ASP A 97 10.55 3.87 0.34
N ASP A 98 9.43 4.00 1.04
CA ASP A 98 9.32 4.53 2.39
C ASP A 98 8.72 3.51 3.38
N ILE A 99 8.93 2.21 3.10
CA ILE A 99 8.43 1.09 3.90
C ILE A 99 9.55 0.22 4.50
N TYR A 100 9.39 -0.20 5.75
CA TYR A 100 10.22 -1.21 6.41
C TYR A 100 9.61 -2.60 6.22
N LEU A 101 10.42 -3.59 5.86
CA LEU A 101 9.98 -4.97 5.59
C LEU A 101 10.17 -5.87 6.82
N SER A 102 9.32 -6.89 6.97
CA SER A 102 9.55 -7.96 7.94
C SER A 102 10.71 -8.86 7.48
N ARG A 103 11.43 -9.50 8.41
CA ARG A 103 12.58 -10.38 8.10
C ARG A 103 12.21 -11.56 7.21
N ASP A 104 10.98 -12.04 7.34
CA ASP A 104 10.40 -13.15 6.57
C ASP A 104 9.75 -12.72 5.25
N ALA A 105 9.81 -11.42 4.87
CA ALA A 105 9.09 -10.90 3.70
C ALA A 105 9.33 -11.72 2.42
N ALA A 106 10.55 -12.23 2.21
CA ALA A 106 10.90 -13.02 1.04
C ALA A 106 10.04 -14.27 0.85
N GLN A 107 9.50 -14.85 1.92
CA GLN A 107 8.60 -16.00 1.85
C GLN A 107 7.27 -15.67 1.17
N TYR A 108 6.84 -14.41 1.24
CA TYR A 108 5.53 -13.96 0.79
C TYR A 108 5.60 -13.11 -0.48
N VAL A 109 6.70 -12.40 -0.73
CA VAL A 109 6.81 -11.51 -1.91
C VAL A 109 7.51 -12.14 -3.11
N SER A 110 8.03 -13.36 -3.01
CA SER A 110 8.78 -14.02 -4.10
C SER A 110 7.96 -14.98 -4.94
N SER A 111 6.76 -15.39 -4.47
CA SER A 111 5.87 -16.32 -5.16
C SER A 111 4.42 -15.92 -4.88
N ALA A 112 3.54 -16.24 -5.83
CA ALA A 112 2.09 -16.08 -5.73
C ALA A 112 1.36 -17.41 -5.45
N ASP A 113 2.06 -18.55 -5.31
CA ASP A 113 1.45 -19.89 -5.21
C ASP A 113 0.50 -20.07 -4.01
N TRP A 114 0.68 -19.23 -2.98
CA TRP A 114 -0.14 -19.24 -1.79
C TRP A 114 -1.39 -18.34 -1.90
N ILE A 115 -1.50 -17.55 -2.96
CA ILE A 115 -2.64 -16.65 -3.20
C ILE A 115 -3.79 -17.50 -3.77
N PRO A 116 -4.98 -17.48 -3.15
CA PRO A 116 -6.15 -18.17 -3.70
C PRO A 116 -6.56 -17.65 -5.07
N ASP A 117 -7.09 -18.54 -5.91
CA ASP A 117 -7.66 -18.18 -7.21
C ASP A 117 -8.73 -17.09 -7.07
N GLY A 118 -8.67 -16.09 -7.95
CA GLY A 118 -9.65 -15.01 -8.01
C GLY A 118 -9.38 -13.83 -7.06
N VAL A 119 -8.34 -13.91 -6.22
CA VAL A 119 -7.94 -12.77 -5.38
C VAL A 119 -7.31 -11.68 -6.25
N ASP A 120 -7.86 -10.48 -6.13
CA ASP A 120 -7.41 -9.31 -6.88
C ASP A 120 -6.21 -8.64 -6.24
N ILE A 121 -6.27 -8.43 -4.93
CA ILE A 121 -5.23 -7.72 -4.18
C ILE A 121 -4.98 -8.42 -2.85
N VAL A 122 -3.72 -8.68 -2.55
CA VAL A 122 -3.27 -8.97 -1.19
C VAL A 122 -2.57 -7.74 -0.62
N LYS A 123 -3.19 -7.10 0.37
CA LYS A 123 -2.61 -5.95 1.05
C LYS A 123 -1.56 -6.43 2.06
N LEU A 124 -0.35 -5.89 1.93
CA LEU A 124 0.83 -6.31 2.69
C LEU A 124 1.22 -5.34 3.79
N GLU A 125 0.80 -4.08 3.69
CA GLU A 125 1.20 -3.06 4.65
C GLU A 125 0.32 -3.00 5.90
N THR A 126 0.85 -2.38 6.94
CA THR A 126 0.08 -1.77 8.02
C THR A 126 0.45 -0.30 8.17
N PHE A 127 -0.55 0.49 8.56
CA PHE A 127 -0.39 1.89 8.97
C PHE A 127 -0.51 2.07 10.49
N ARG A 128 -0.63 0.94 11.22
CA ARG A 128 -1.04 0.87 12.64
C ARG A 128 -2.37 1.56 12.99
N ASP A 129 -3.14 1.94 11.99
CA ASP A 129 -4.52 2.37 12.16
C ASP A 129 -5.41 1.16 12.47
N LYS A 130 -6.53 1.40 13.17
CA LYS A 130 -7.54 0.36 13.39
C LYS A 130 -8.27 0.05 12.08
N VAL A 131 -8.13 -1.18 11.62
CA VAL A 131 -8.74 -1.69 10.40
C VAL A 131 -9.67 -2.86 10.74
N GLY A 132 -10.77 -2.96 9.99
CA GLY A 132 -11.69 -4.09 10.09
C GLY A 132 -11.34 -5.15 9.06
N TYR A 133 -11.17 -6.39 9.50
CA TYR A 133 -10.98 -7.55 8.64
C TYR A 133 -11.78 -8.74 9.17
N LEU A 134 -12.16 -9.65 8.28
CA LEU A 134 -12.92 -10.85 8.64
C LEU A 134 -11.96 -11.95 9.13
N ALA A 135 -11.79 -12.11 10.44
CA ALA A 135 -10.94 -13.16 11.00
C ALA A 135 -11.65 -14.52 11.15
N LYS A 136 -12.87 -14.66 10.60
CA LYS A 136 -13.62 -15.92 10.63
C LYS A 136 -13.18 -16.79 9.48
N ASP A 137 -12.78 -18.01 9.80
CA ASP A 137 -12.32 -19.01 8.84
C ASP A 137 -11.23 -18.45 7.89
N PRO A 138 -10.14 -17.86 8.44
CA PRO A 138 -9.13 -17.22 7.62
C PRO A 138 -8.32 -18.26 6.85
N ILE A 139 -7.67 -17.83 5.77
CA ILE A 139 -6.75 -18.70 5.01
C ILE A 139 -5.38 -18.63 5.68
N GLU A 140 -4.89 -19.77 6.16
CA GLU A 140 -3.56 -19.86 6.76
C GLU A 140 -2.47 -19.90 5.68
N VAL A 141 -1.47 -19.03 5.81
CA VAL A 141 -0.32 -18.96 4.91
C VAL A 141 0.94 -18.82 5.77
N GLY A 142 1.67 -19.93 5.94
CA GLY A 142 2.84 -19.95 6.82
C GLY A 142 2.46 -19.63 8.28
N ASP A 143 3.06 -18.60 8.85
CA ASP A 143 2.77 -18.10 10.20
C ASP A 143 1.80 -16.89 10.23
N ARG A 144 1.17 -16.64 9.07
CA ARG A 144 0.25 -15.52 8.82
C ARG A 144 -1.11 -16.04 8.38
N ILE A 145 -2.07 -15.12 8.36
CA ILE A 145 -3.39 -15.36 7.80
C ILE A 145 -3.70 -14.34 6.72
N LEU A 146 -4.55 -14.75 5.77
CA LEU A 146 -5.27 -13.85 4.88
C LEU A 146 -6.71 -13.74 5.34
N ALA A 147 -7.17 -12.50 5.47
CA ALA A 147 -8.52 -12.18 5.89
C ALA A 147 -9.14 -11.14 4.96
N PRO A 148 -10.41 -11.30 4.53
CA PRO A 148 -11.11 -10.28 3.76
C PRO A 148 -11.04 -8.91 4.43
N LEU A 149 -10.59 -7.90 3.69
CA LEU A 149 -10.57 -6.53 4.15
C LEU A 149 -12.01 -5.98 4.13
N LEU A 150 -12.49 -5.47 5.28
CA LEU A 150 -13.88 -4.97 5.42
C LEU A 150 -13.95 -3.47 5.68
N GLY A 151 -12.88 -2.92 6.25
CA GLY A 151 -12.76 -1.52 6.64
C GLY A 151 -11.83 -0.74 5.71
N ARG A 152 -11.91 0.59 5.81
CA ARG A 152 -10.97 1.48 5.14
C ARG A 152 -9.55 1.22 5.65
N HIS A 153 -8.60 0.94 4.76
CA HIS A 153 -7.19 0.79 5.10
C HIS A 153 -6.33 1.76 4.28
N ILE A 154 -5.83 2.81 4.93
CA ILE A 154 -4.98 3.84 4.31
C ILE A 154 -3.64 3.23 3.87
N GLY A 155 -3.03 3.84 2.85
CA GLY A 155 -1.73 3.45 2.32
C GLY A 155 -1.83 2.58 1.07
N ALA A 156 -0.77 2.60 0.28
CA ALA A 156 -0.50 1.64 -0.79
C ALA A 156 1.00 1.27 -0.82
N GLY A 157 1.67 1.34 0.34
CA GLY A 157 3.11 1.17 0.48
C GLY A 157 3.59 -0.25 0.16
N GLY A 158 2.69 -1.24 0.25
CA GLY A 158 2.96 -2.60 -0.19
C GLY A 158 1.68 -3.40 -0.44
N TYR A 159 1.56 -3.97 -1.63
CA TYR A 159 0.49 -4.90 -1.99
C TYR A 159 0.89 -5.79 -3.17
N ILE A 160 0.28 -6.96 -3.27
CA ILE A 160 0.33 -7.82 -4.46
C ILE A 160 -0.97 -7.63 -5.23
N ILE A 161 -0.90 -7.57 -6.56
CA ILE A 161 -2.06 -7.37 -7.43
C ILE A 161 -2.04 -8.39 -8.58
N SER A 162 -3.23 -8.85 -9.00
CA SER A 162 -3.41 -9.69 -10.19
C SER A 162 -3.47 -8.87 -11.49
N ARG A 163 -3.12 -9.49 -12.62
CA ARG A 163 -3.20 -8.83 -13.94
C ARG A 163 -4.61 -8.35 -14.25
N ASP A 164 -5.61 -9.22 -14.04
CA ASP A 164 -7.02 -8.90 -14.28
C ASP A 164 -7.49 -7.71 -13.44
N CYS A 165 -7.00 -7.59 -12.20
CA CYS A 165 -7.25 -6.42 -11.37
C CYS A 165 -6.57 -5.18 -11.95
N ALA A 166 -5.28 -5.26 -12.30
CA ALA A 166 -4.52 -4.15 -12.89
C ALA A 166 -5.18 -3.59 -14.16
N GLU A 167 -5.65 -4.47 -15.07
CA GLU A 167 -6.38 -4.07 -16.28
C GLU A 167 -7.68 -3.34 -15.97
N ARG A 168 -8.46 -3.85 -15.02
CA ARG A 168 -9.71 -3.20 -14.57
C ARG A 168 -9.42 -1.85 -13.94
N LEU A 169 -8.44 -1.76 -13.04
CA LEU A 169 -8.05 -0.51 -12.40
C LEU A 169 -7.60 0.52 -13.44
N LEU A 170 -6.77 0.14 -14.41
CA LEU A 170 -6.32 1.06 -15.46
C LEU A 170 -7.48 1.65 -16.25
N LYS A 171 -8.47 0.81 -16.61
CA LYS A 171 -9.67 1.22 -17.34
C LYS A 171 -10.61 2.07 -16.50
N THR A 172 -10.86 1.71 -15.24
CA THR A 172 -11.81 2.44 -14.39
C THR A 172 -11.24 3.73 -13.82
N THR A 173 -9.92 3.92 -13.88
CA THR A 173 -9.22 5.07 -13.29
C THR A 173 -8.47 5.90 -14.35
N GLU A 174 -8.92 5.89 -15.61
CA GLU A 174 -8.44 6.84 -16.63
C GLU A 174 -8.55 8.28 -16.14
N ASP A 175 -9.68 8.60 -15.50
CA ASP A 175 -9.86 9.78 -14.65
C ASP A 175 -10.11 9.32 -13.21
N PHE A 176 -9.39 9.90 -12.25
CA PHE A 176 -9.51 9.61 -10.83
C PHE A 176 -9.54 10.92 -10.03
N HIS A 177 -10.20 10.90 -8.87
CA HIS A 177 -10.43 12.09 -8.03
C HIS A 177 -10.12 11.87 -6.56
N ASP A 178 -9.73 10.64 -6.21
CA ASP A 178 -9.36 10.23 -4.87
C ASP A 178 -7.94 9.63 -4.94
N PRO A 179 -7.13 9.76 -3.88
CA PRO A 179 -5.83 9.08 -3.79
C PRO A 179 -5.95 7.58 -4.07
N VAL A 180 -4.88 6.97 -4.59
CA VAL A 180 -4.90 5.56 -5.05
C VAL A 180 -5.27 4.58 -3.92
N ASP A 181 -4.80 4.85 -2.70
CA ASP A 181 -5.11 4.05 -1.52
C ASP A 181 -6.59 4.16 -1.12
N GLU A 182 -7.18 5.36 -1.18
CA GLU A 182 -8.62 5.51 -1.00
C GLU A 182 -9.39 4.77 -2.08
N MET A 183 -9.01 4.96 -3.35
CA MET A 183 -9.71 4.37 -4.50
C MET A 183 -9.78 2.84 -4.39
N MET A 184 -8.67 2.19 -3.99
CA MET A 184 -8.61 0.73 -3.85
C MET A 184 -9.14 0.23 -2.50
N PHE A 185 -8.87 0.93 -1.40
CA PHE A 185 -9.04 0.39 -0.04
C PHE A 185 -10.06 1.13 0.82
N ASN A 186 -10.94 1.94 0.23
CA ASN A 186 -12.05 2.59 0.94
C ASN A 186 -13.41 1.98 0.57
N PRO A 187 -14.09 1.28 1.50
CA PRO A 187 -15.43 0.71 1.27
C PRO A 187 -16.54 1.72 0.96
N LYS A 188 -16.28 3.03 1.05
CA LYS A 188 -17.22 4.07 0.63
C LYS A 188 -17.18 4.37 -0.86
N LEU A 189 -16.10 3.96 -1.54
CA LEU A 189 -15.93 4.16 -2.97
C LEU A 189 -16.38 2.89 -3.70
N GLY A 190 -17.09 3.08 -4.82
CA GLY A 190 -17.71 1.99 -5.59
C GLY A 190 -16.74 0.88 -5.99
N LEU A 191 -15.50 1.27 -6.31
CA LEU A 191 -14.47 0.36 -6.80
C LEU A 191 -14.13 -0.73 -5.79
N PHE A 192 -14.05 -0.41 -4.50
CA PHE A 192 -13.75 -1.38 -3.45
C PHE A 192 -14.71 -2.58 -3.46
N GLN A 193 -16.00 -2.36 -3.74
CA GLN A 193 -16.98 -3.47 -3.76
C GLN A 193 -16.84 -4.39 -4.96
N THR A 194 -15.99 -4.02 -5.94
CA THR A 194 -15.73 -4.80 -7.15
C THR A 194 -14.42 -5.58 -7.09
N LEU A 195 -13.66 -5.44 -5.99
CA LEU A 195 -12.35 -6.02 -5.80
C LEU A 195 -12.39 -7.10 -4.71
N ASP A 196 -11.76 -8.23 -4.96
CA ASP A 196 -11.50 -9.23 -3.91
C ASP A 196 -10.18 -8.92 -3.20
N ILE A 197 -10.28 -8.29 -2.02
CA ILE A 197 -9.13 -7.77 -1.28
C ILE A 197 -8.92 -8.56 0.00
N LEU A 198 -7.78 -9.21 0.11
CA LEU A 198 -7.33 -9.87 1.33
C LEU A 198 -6.26 -9.04 2.03
N GLN A 199 -6.38 -8.88 3.34
CA GLN A 199 -5.36 -8.32 4.21
C GLN A 199 -4.49 -9.45 4.76
N MET A 200 -3.17 -9.35 4.60
CA MET A 200 -2.24 -10.23 5.29
C MET A 200 -2.05 -9.77 6.74
N VAL A 201 -2.17 -10.71 7.67
CA VAL A 201 -2.07 -10.47 9.12
C VAL A 201 -1.15 -11.51 9.77
N PRO A 202 -0.05 -11.12 10.42
CA PRO A 202 0.53 -9.77 10.47
C PRO A 202 0.90 -9.19 9.09
N ALA A 203 1.11 -7.88 9.02
CA ALA A 203 1.59 -7.19 7.83
C ALA A 203 3.06 -7.51 7.52
N ILE A 204 3.42 -7.52 6.24
CA ILE A 204 4.78 -7.72 5.73
C ILE A 204 5.58 -6.43 5.72
N CYS A 205 4.92 -5.28 5.57
CA CYS A 205 5.59 -4.00 5.64
C CYS A 205 4.85 -2.97 6.49
N ILE A 206 5.58 -1.95 6.91
CA ILE A 206 5.06 -0.82 7.67
C ILE A 206 5.72 0.44 7.13
N GLN A 207 5.00 1.56 7.08
CA GLN A 207 5.63 2.82 6.71
C GLN A 207 6.71 3.22 7.72
N THR A 208 7.87 3.62 7.21
CA THR A 208 9.05 3.98 8.02
C THR A 208 8.74 5.02 9.11
N MET A 209 7.87 5.99 8.83
CA MET A 209 7.42 6.98 9.82
C MET A 209 6.71 6.36 11.02
N HIS A 210 5.91 5.30 10.82
CA HIS A 210 5.21 4.59 11.90
C HIS A 210 6.14 3.63 12.64
N TYR A 211 7.04 2.98 11.90
CA TYR A 211 8.06 2.11 12.48
C TYR A 211 8.96 2.87 13.47
N TYR A 212 9.53 4.00 13.03
CA TYR A 212 10.47 4.78 13.85
C TYR A 212 9.81 5.60 14.97
N ALA A 213 8.50 5.84 14.93
CA ALA A 213 7.78 6.53 16.00
C ALA A 213 7.75 5.70 17.30
N GLU A 214 7.84 4.38 17.21
CA GLU A 214 7.85 3.47 18.35
C GLU A 214 9.22 2.86 18.68
N ALA A 215 10.19 2.92 17.76
CA ALA A 215 11.55 2.48 18.04
C ALA A 215 12.20 3.41 19.09
N SER A 216 12.07 3.03 20.36
CA SER A 216 12.47 3.77 21.56
C SER A 216 13.96 4.10 21.71
N ASP A 217 14.82 3.69 20.77
CA ASP A 217 16.26 3.93 20.85
C ASP A 217 16.83 4.60 19.58
N PRO A 218 17.61 5.68 19.71
CA PRO A 218 18.51 6.13 18.66
C PRO A 218 19.69 5.16 18.60
N LEU A 219 19.74 4.30 17.57
CA LEU A 219 20.92 3.51 17.25
C LEU A 219 22.17 4.43 17.25
N PRO A 220 23.19 4.15 18.06
CA PRO A 220 24.36 5.00 18.15
C PRO A 220 25.28 4.72 16.96
N GLY A 221 25.47 5.73 16.11
CA GLY A 221 26.62 5.79 15.20
C GLY A 221 26.33 5.59 13.71
N SER A 222 26.61 6.66 12.96
CA SER A 222 26.95 6.74 11.53
C SER A 222 25.94 6.27 10.46
N THR A 223 25.64 7.21 9.54
CA THR A 223 24.92 7.04 8.25
C THR A 223 23.43 6.69 8.33
N ILE A 224 23.00 5.84 9.26
CA ILE A 224 21.59 5.47 9.43
C ILE A 224 20.76 6.64 9.97
N HIS A 225 21.34 7.52 10.81
CA HIS A 225 20.59 8.65 11.36
C HIS A 225 20.25 9.71 10.32
N THR A 226 21.12 9.96 9.33
CA THR A 226 20.85 10.89 8.22
C THR A 226 19.77 10.31 7.30
N VAL A 227 19.91 9.04 6.91
CA VAL A 227 18.89 8.32 6.11
C VAL A 227 17.54 8.27 6.85
N ARG A 228 17.55 8.00 8.16
CA ARG A 228 16.38 8.06 9.05
C ARG A 228 15.75 9.44 9.03
N LEU A 229 16.52 10.52 9.17
CA LEU A 229 16.00 11.88 9.11
C LEU A 229 15.43 12.21 7.73
N GLU A 230 16.00 11.70 6.64
CA GLU A 230 15.50 11.89 5.29
C GLU A 230 14.24 11.08 4.98
N MET A 231 14.11 9.86 5.49
CA MET A 231 12.90 9.03 5.37
C MET A 231 11.78 9.52 6.26
N LEU A 232 12.13 10.11 7.41
CA LEU A 232 11.19 10.86 8.23
C LEU A 232 10.77 12.18 7.57
N LYS A 233 11.46 12.69 6.52
CA LYS A 233 10.93 13.81 5.74
C LYS A 233 9.73 13.27 4.95
N PRO A 234 8.50 13.67 5.29
CA PRO A 234 7.35 13.25 4.50
C PRO A 234 7.56 13.69 3.05
N ARG A 235 7.15 12.86 2.08
CA ARG A 235 6.90 13.31 0.70
C ARG A 235 6.18 14.66 0.82
N GLN A 236 6.67 15.72 0.17
CA GLN A 236 6.09 17.07 0.28
C GLN A 236 4.59 17.03 -0.07
N GLY A 237 3.77 16.85 0.96
CA GLY A 237 2.38 16.39 0.88
C GLY A 237 1.72 16.46 2.26
N TRP A 238 2.11 17.46 3.06
CA TRP A 238 1.64 17.74 4.43
C TRP A 238 0.11 17.96 4.56
N LYS A 239 -0.63 17.91 3.45
CA LYS A 239 -2.10 17.88 3.45
C LYS A 239 -2.68 16.48 3.76
N LYS A 240 -1.95 15.38 3.47
CA LYS A 240 -2.33 14.00 3.85
C LYS A 240 -2.43 13.84 5.38
N PHE A 241 -1.48 14.44 6.11
CA PHE A 241 -1.47 14.47 7.59
C PHE A 241 -2.59 15.36 8.17
N LYS A 242 -2.87 16.54 7.58
CA LYS A 242 -3.99 17.40 8.02
C LYS A 242 -5.37 16.71 7.85
N ARG A 243 -5.52 15.82 6.88
CA ARG A 243 -6.72 14.98 6.66
C ARG A 243 -7.05 14.09 7.86
N GLU A 244 -6.06 13.78 8.70
CA GLU A 244 -6.19 12.83 9.81
C GLU A 244 -6.55 13.50 11.14
N VAL A 245 -6.35 14.81 11.28
CA VAL A 245 -6.60 15.55 12.53
C VAL A 245 -8.05 16.05 12.64
N THR A 246 -8.76 16.17 11.52
CA THR A 246 -10.19 16.55 11.49
C THR A 246 -11.15 15.36 11.68
N ARG A 247 -10.61 14.15 11.86
CA ARG A 247 -11.29 12.85 12.05
C ARG A 247 -12.43 12.80 13.08
N PRO A 248 -12.46 13.55 14.21
CA PRO A 248 -13.46 13.28 15.24
C PRO A 248 -14.91 13.70 14.93
N PHE A 249 -15.18 14.48 13.87
CA PHE A 249 -16.46 15.21 13.78
C PHE A 249 -17.47 14.74 12.73
N ILE A 250 -17.22 13.66 11.95
CA ILE A 250 -18.12 13.29 10.83
C ILE A 250 -19.05 12.08 11.10
N ASN A 251 -18.85 11.21 12.08
CA ASN A 251 -19.37 9.84 11.91
C ASN A 251 -20.36 9.29 12.98
N PHE A 252 -21.58 9.83 13.00
CA PHE A 252 -22.74 9.12 13.62
C PHE A 252 -23.24 7.97 12.74
N GLY A 253 -23.17 8.12 11.41
CA GLY A 253 -23.54 7.08 10.44
C GLY A 253 -22.56 5.90 10.38
N GLU A 254 -21.24 6.12 10.51
CA GLU A 254 -20.31 5.00 10.62
C GLU A 254 -20.53 4.24 11.92
N TRP A 255 -20.79 4.92 13.04
CA TRP A 255 -21.07 4.23 14.29
C TRP A 255 -22.22 3.21 14.15
N LEU A 256 -23.30 3.53 13.41
CA LEU A 256 -24.42 2.61 13.16
C LEU A 256 -24.03 1.43 12.24
N ARG A 257 -23.40 1.68 11.08
CA ARG A 257 -22.95 0.61 10.17
C ARG A 257 -21.93 -0.31 10.85
N MET A 258 -21.00 0.28 11.60
CA MET A 258 -19.94 -0.42 12.32
C MET A 258 -20.48 -1.26 13.47
N THR A 259 -21.50 -0.75 14.18
CA THR A 259 -22.20 -1.52 15.20
C THR A 259 -22.93 -2.71 14.57
N TYR A 260 -23.59 -2.52 13.43
CA TYR A 260 -24.23 -3.61 12.70
C TYR A 260 -23.24 -4.70 12.26
N VAL A 261 -22.14 -4.34 11.59
CA VAL A 261 -21.12 -5.33 11.15
C VAL A 261 -20.50 -6.07 12.32
N ARG A 262 -20.20 -5.39 13.44
CA ARG A 262 -19.66 -6.02 14.66
C ARG A 262 -20.64 -7.01 15.30
N LEU A 263 -21.94 -6.75 15.22
CA LEU A 263 -22.97 -7.59 15.85
C LEU A 263 -23.39 -8.76 14.96
N THR A 264 -23.26 -8.64 13.64
CA THR A 264 -23.75 -9.65 12.68
C THR A 264 -22.64 -10.46 12.02
N THR A 265 -21.40 -9.98 12.08
CA THR A 265 -20.24 -10.61 11.44
C THR A 265 -19.15 -10.87 12.48
N PRO A 266 -18.51 -12.04 12.48
CA PRO A 266 -17.30 -12.33 13.28
C PRO A 266 -16.06 -11.59 12.73
N SER A 267 -16.20 -10.28 12.53
CA SER A 267 -15.15 -9.36 12.13
C SER A 267 -14.26 -9.00 13.32
N VAL A 268 -12.95 -8.96 13.10
CA VAL A 268 -12.00 -8.38 14.06
C VAL A 268 -11.74 -6.94 13.65
N TRP A 269 -11.80 -6.05 14.65
CA TRP A 269 -11.47 -4.64 14.49
C TRP A 269 -10.27 -4.36 15.37
N GLY A 270 -9.11 -4.22 14.74
CA GLY A 270 -7.85 -4.10 15.44
C GLY A 270 -6.80 -3.41 14.59
N GLU A 271 -5.68 -3.12 15.22
CA GLU A 271 -4.48 -2.80 14.47
C GLU A 271 -4.03 -4.05 13.70
N ILE A 272 -3.57 -3.88 12.46
CA ILE A 272 -2.84 -4.95 11.77
C ILE A 272 -1.42 -4.98 12.36
N PRO A 273 -1.03 -6.01 13.11
CA PRO A 273 0.30 -6.06 13.71
C PRO A 273 1.37 -6.10 12.63
N PHE A 274 2.53 -5.51 12.92
CA PHE A 274 3.76 -5.70 12.17
C PHE A 274 4.73 -6.51 13.02
N ARG A 275 5.35 -7.55 12.45
CA ARG A 275 6.41 -8.33 13.10
C ARG A 275 7.71 -8.09 12.35
N GLU A 276 8.75 -7.66 13.07
CA GLU A 276 10.12 -7.57 12.54
C GLU A 276 10.69 -8.93 12.18
#